data_AF-A0A8S4E4X6-F1
#
_entry.id   AF-A0A8S4E4X6-F1
#
_cell.length_a   1.000
_cell.length_b   1.000
_cell.length_c   1.000
_cell.angle_alpha   90.00
_cell.angle_beta   90.00
_cell.angle_gamma   90.00
#
_symmetry.space_group_name_H-M   'P 1'
#
loop_
_entity.id
_entity.type
_entity.pdbx_description
1 polymer ?
#
loop_
_entity_poly.entity_id
_entity_poly.type
_entity_poly.pdbx_seq_one_letter_code
_entity_poly.pdbx_strand_id
1 'polypeptide(L)'
;MALNKLSIDALSLSGKRVLMRVDFNVPLKEGVITNNQRIVAALDSVKYALEQGAKSVVLMSHLGRPDGNPNLKYTLQPVAEELKKLLNRDITFLPDCVGAEVETACADPAVGSVILLENLRFHVEEEGKGVDATGAKVKADPEKVKAFRDSLRKLGDVYINDAFGTAHRAHSSMMGEGFEQRASGFLLKKELQYFAKALHEPERPFLAILGGAKVADKIQLIENLLDKVNEMIIGGGMAYTFLKESRGMAIGNSLYDAEGAKIVAKLLEKAEKNNVKVHLPVDFVTADKFAEDAEAGTATVETGIPDGWMGLDVGPKSQELFAEPIARAKVIVWNGPAGVFEFEKFAGGTRALMDGVVKATANGTITIIGGGDTATCCAKWGTEDKVSHVSTGGGASLELLEGIPLAKAARGSYGKGPIWTYPLTEVTDCGVKGNRHLLRPLAPTCIHIFCNEEDETPMHILCECEAIIHKRNRILGGYKLAPIDVRSLPPGKIIRFIKDLGLESEI
;
A
#
# COMPACT_ATOMS: atom_id res chain seq x y z
N MET A 1 -1.04 6.19 14.86
CA MET A 1 -1.74 6.98 13.82
C MET A 1 -0.88 7.14 12.55
N ALA A 2 -0.49 6.04 11.90
CA ALA A 2 0.56 6.06 10.86
C ALA A 2 0.11 6.50 9.44
N LEU A 3 -1.20 6.59 9.16
CA LEU A 3 -1.71 6.81 7.79
C LEU A 3 -2.59 8.07 7.63
N ASN A 4 -2.67 8.95 8.63
CA ASN A 4 -3.35 10.25 8.49
C ASN A 4 -2.46 11.21 7.68
N LYS A 5 -2.66 11.23 6.37
CA LYS A 5 -1.97 12.13 5.43
C LYS A 5 -2.90 13.23 4.96
N LEU A 6 -2.32 14.39 4.62
CA LEU A 6 -3.06 15.49 4.00
C LEU A 6 -3.76 14.97 2.74
N SER A 7 -5.01 15.38 2.55
CA SER A 7 -5.81 14.99 1.38
C SER A 7 -6.32 16.23 0.66
N ILE A 8 -6.71 16.05 -0.60
CA ILE A 8 -7.17 17.09 -1.51
C ILE A 8 -8.30 17.94 -0.92
N ASP A 9 -9.16 17.34 -0.10
CA ASP A 9 -10.29 18.01 0.55
C ASP A 9 -9.88 18.95 1.71
N ALA A 10 -8.62 18.91 2.12
CA ALA A 10 -8.04 19.83 3.11
C ALA A 10 -7.19 20.94 2.47
N LEU A 11 -7.17 21.05 1.14
CA LEU A 11 -6.40 22.07 0.41
C LEU A 11 -7.29 23.22 -0.10
N SER A 12 -6.71 24.42 -0.17
CA SER A 12 -7.29 25.55 -0.90
C SER A 12 -6.85 25.50 -2.36
N LEU A 13 -7.76 25.13 -3.27
CA LEU A 13 -7.45 24.93 -4.69
C LEU A 13 -7.82 26.13 -5.58
N SER A 14 -8.64 27.06 -5.08
CA SER A 14 -9.11 28.22 -5.86
C SER A 14 -7.95 29.02 -6.47
N GLY A 15 -7.97 29.15 -7.80
CA GLY A 15 -6.96 29.87 -8.59
C GLY A 15 -5.59 29.18 -8.68
N LYS A 16 -5.42 27.98 -8.11
CA LYS A 16 -4.16 27.21 -8.15
C LYS A 16 -4.11 26.28 -9.36
N ARG A 17 -2.91 26.05 -9.86
CA ARG A 17 -2.60 24.98 -10.82
C ARG A 17 -2.32 23.70 -10.06
N VAL A 18 -3.09 22.65 -10.30
CA VAL A 18 -2.98 21.37 -9.59
C VAL A 18 -2.17 20.40 -10.45
N LEU A 19 -0.99 19.97 -10.00
CA LEU A 19 -0.27 18.85 -10.61
C LEU A 19 -0.71 17.55 -9.92
N MET A 20 -1.31 16.63 -10.66
CA MET A 20 -1.87 15.39 -10.12
C MET A 20 -1.22 14.16 -10.75
N ARG A 21 -0.62 13.32 -9.91
CA ARG A 21 -0.13 11.99 -10.30
C ARG A 21 -1.28 10.99 -10.23
N VAL A 22 -1.70 10.47 -11.36
CA VAL A 22 -2.83 9.52 -11.49
C VAL A 22 -2.37 8.19 -12.05
N ASP A 23 -3.11 7.12 -11.78
CA ASP A 23 -2.84 5.78 -12.30
C ASP A 23 -3.73 5.51 -13.52
N PHE A 24 -3.21 5.76 -14.72
CA PHE A 24 -3.85 5.47 -16.01
C PHE A 24 -3.17 4.30 -16.74
N ASN A 25 -2.56 3.39 -15.99
CA ASN A 25 -1.98 2.17 -16.56
C ASN A 25 -3.09 1.16 -16.89
N VAL A 26 -3.86 1.44 -17.93
CA VAL A 26 -5.01 0.64 -18.39
C VAL A 26 -4.59 -0.39 -19.44
N PRO A 27 -5.26 -1.57 -19.50
CA PRO A 27 -5.03 -2.52 -20.56
C PRO A 27 -5.52 -1.95 -21.91
N LEU A 28 -4.64 -2.00 -22.91
CA LEU A 28 -4.93 -1.62 -24.29
C LEU A 28 -4.90 -2.86 -25.18
N LYS A 29 -5.90 -3.00 -26.04
CA LYS A 29 -5.91 -3.95 -27.15
C LYS A 29 -6.05 -3.16 -28.44
N GLU A 30 -5.02 -3.21 -29.29
CA GLU A 30 -5.02 -2.50 -30.59
C GLU A 30 -5.30 -0.98 -30.46
N GLY A 31 -4.78 -0.35 -29.40
CA GLY A 31 -4.99 1.08 -29.12
C GLY A 31 -6.33 1.41 -28.44
N VAL A 32 -7.21 0.41 -28.25
CA VAL A 32 -8.50 0.58 -27.56
C VAL A 32 -8.38 0.15 -26.10
N ILE A 33 -8.92 0.98 -25.20
CA ILE A 33 -8.98 0.69 -23.77
C ILE A 33 -10.00 -0.43 -23.53
N THR A 34 -9.56 -1.57 -22.97
CA THR A 34 -10.46 -2.69 -22.68
C THR A 34 -11.09 -2.60 -21.29
N ASN A 35 -10.46 -1.88 -20.37
CA ASN A 35 -11.00 -1.61 -19.04
C ASN A 35 -10.58 -0.20 -18.59
N ASN A 36 -11.56 0.69 -18.41
CA ASN A 36 -11.35 2.10 -18.04
C ASN A 36 -11.49 2.36 -16.52
N GLN A 37 -11.59 1.33 -15.67
CA GLN A 37 -11.82 1.44 -14.23
C GLN A 37 -10.78 2.34 -13.53
N ARG A 38 -9.51 2.24 -13.94
CA ARG A 38 -8.42 3.09 -13.39
C ARG A 38 -8.60 4.56 -13.73
N ILE A 39 -9.15 4.86 -14.91
CA ILE A 39 -9.45 6.24 -15.34
C ILE A 39 -10.62 6.77 -14.52
N VAL A 40 -11.70 5.99 -14.42
CA VAL A 40 -12.89 6.33 -13.64
C VAL A 40 -12.55 6.62 -12.17
N ALA A 41 -11.66 5.81 -11.58
CA ALA A 41 -11.28 5.94 -10.17
C ALA A 41 -10.55 7.26 -9.83
N ALA A 42 -9.90 7.92 -10.81
CA ALA A 42 -9.24 9.20 -10.61
C ALA A 42 -10.19 10.41 -10.79
N LEU A 43 -11.37 10.21 -11.40
CA LEU A 43 -12.26 11.31 -11.79
C LEU A 43 -12.75 12.13 -10.60
N ASP A 44 -12.97 11.50 -9.45
CA ASP A 44 -13.47 12.19 -8.25
C ASP A 44 -12.48 13.29 -7.80
N SER A 45 -11.18 12.98 -7.80
CA SER A 45 -10.13 13.95 -7.46
C SER A 45 -10.06 15.09 -8.49
N VAL A 46 -10.19 14.75 -9.78
CA VAL A 46 -10.14 15.72 -10.88
C VAL A 46 -11.35 16.67 -10.83
N LYS A 47 -12.56 16.12 -10.72
CA LYS A 47 -13.81 16.88 -10.63
C LYS A 47 -13.80 17.80 -9.41
N TYR A 48 -13.41 17.28 -8.25
CA TYR A 48 -13.32 18.08 -7.03
C TYR A 48 -12.34 19.24 -7.18
N ALA A 49 -11.15 19.03 -7.77
CA ALA A 49 -10.22 20.12 -7.99
C ALA A 49 -10.83 21.25 -8.86
N LEU A 50 -11.54 20.88 -9.92
CA LEU A 50 -12.23 21.84 -10.80
C LEU A 50 -13.39 22.57 -10.08
N GLU A 51 -14.19 21.83 -9.31
CA GLU A 51 -15.31 22.38 -8.52
C GLU A 51 -14.84 23.35 -7.43
N GLN A 52 -13.68 23.10 -6.83
CA GLN A 52 -13.04 24.00 -5.86
C GLN A 52 -12.33 25.20 -6.51
N GLY A 53 -12.54 25.43 -7.81
CA GLY A 53 -12.05 26.60 -8.52
C GLY A 53 -10.57 26.53 -8.90
N ALA A 54 -9.97 25.35 -9.02
CA ALA A 54 -8.62 25.23 -9.56
C ALA A 54 -8.52 25.91 -10.93
N LYS A 55 -7.43 26.66 -11.13
CA LYS A 55 -7.14 27.30 -12.41
C LYS A 55 -6.93 26.26 -13.50
N SER A 56 -6.22 25.18 -13.19
CA SER A 56 -6.05 24.03 -14.06
C SER A 56 -5.75 22.76 -13.28
N VAL A 57 -6.01 21.62 -13.91
CA VAL A 57 -5.58 20.30 -13.44
C VAL A 57 -4.66 19.68 -14.49
N VAL A 58 -3.38 19.55 -14.16
CA VAL A 58 -2.35 18.91 -14.97
C VAL A 58 -2.19 17.46 -14.49
N LEU A 59 -2.57 16.52 -15.33
CA LEU A 59 -2.54 15.08 -15.07
C LEU A 59 -1.26 14.50 -15.64
N MET A 60 -0.53 13.75 -14.82
CA MET A 60 0.64 12.99 -15.24
C MET A 60 0.47 11.51 -14.89
N SER A 61 0.70 10.63 -15.85
CA SER A 61 0.58 9.17 -15.65
C SER A 61 1.70 8.38 -16.32
N HIS A 62 1.59 7.07 -16.30
CA HIS A 62 2.42 6.17 -17.09
C HIS A 62 1.54 5.05 -17.64
N LEU A 63 1.98 4.45 -18.73
CA LEU A 63 1.32 3.28 -19.31
C LEU A 63 2.37 2.27 -19.75
N GLY A 64 2.19 1.01 -19.38
CA GLY A 64 3.08 -0.09 -19.74
C GLY A 64 4.52 0.07 -19.25
N ARG A 65 5.45 -0.50 -20.03
CA ARG A 65 6.90 -0.53 -19.76
C ARG A 65 7.67 -0.10 -21.00
N PRO A 66 7.75 1.21 -21.27
CA PRO A 66 8.58 1.77 -22.34
C PRO A 66 10.08 1.83 -22.01
N ASP A 67 10.47 1.51 -20.77
CA ASP A 67 11.87 1.41 -20.31
C ASP A 67 12.74 2.65 -20.62
N GLY A 68 12.17 3.84 -20.53
CA GLY A 68 12.87 5.11 -20.78
C GLY A 68 13.01 5.49 -22.25
N ASN A 69 12.26 4.85 -23.15
CA ASN A 69 12.26 5.17 -24.58
C ASN A 69 10.84 5.52 -25.08
N PRO A 70 10.67 6.60 -25.85
CA PRO A 70 9.40 6.91 -26.49
C PRO A 70 8.92 5.77 -27.39
N ASN A 71 7.73 5.25 -27.10
CA ASN A 71 7.11 4.19 -27.89
C ASN A 71 5.61 4.43 -27.97
N LEU A 72 5.11 4.74 -29.17
CA LEU A 72 3.70 5.06 -29.43
C LEU A 72 2.74 3.93 -29.05
N LYS A 73 3.20 2.68 -28.92
CA LYS A 73 2.39 1.60 -28.35
C LYS A 73 1.90 1.90 -26.93
N TYR A 74 2.66 2.71 -26.19
CA TYR A 74 2.39 3.08 -24.80
C TYR A 74 2.04 4.57 -24.64
N THR A 75 1.59 5.24 -25.71
CA THR A 75 1.09 6.63 -25.62
C THR A 75 -0.16 6.71 -24.74
N LEU A 76 -0.34 7.83 -24.05
CA LEU A 76 -1.55 8.16 -23.28
C LEU A 76 -2.64 8.83 -24.12
N GLN A 77 -2.45 9.00 -25.44
CA GLN A 77 -3.45 9.62 -26.31
C GLN A 77 -4.85 8.96 -26.25
N PRO A 78 -4.99 7.60 -26.26
CA PRO A 78 -6.31 6.96 -26.07
C PRO A 78 -6.96 7.30 -24.72
N VAL A 79 -6.15 7.54 -23.68
CA VAL A 79 -6.64 7.94 -22.36
C VAL A 79 -7.17 9.38 -22.38
N ALA A 80 -6.54 10.28 -23.15
CA ALA A 80 -7.03 11.64 -23.34
C ALA A 80 -8.45 11.66 -23.94
N GLU A 81 -8.68 10.85 -24.97
CA GLU A 81 -9.99 10.71 -25.63
C GLU A 81 -11.06 10.12 -24.69
N GLU A 82 -10.68 9.17 -23.84
CA GLU A 82 -11.58 8.59 -22.85
C GLU A 82 -11.91 9.59 -21.72
N LEU A 83 -10.92 10.34 -21.23
CA LEU A 83 -11.13 11.42 -20.26
C LEU A 83 -12.07 12.49 -20.81
N LYS A 84 -11.91 12.86 -22.10
CA LYS A 84 -12.78 13.82 -22.77
C LYS A 84 -14.25 13.40 -22.71
N LYS A 85 -14.53 12.12 -22.98
CA LYS A 85 -15.88 11.55 -22.88
C LYS A 85 -16.39 11.53 -21.43
N LEU A 86 -15.58 11.05 -20.49
CA LEU A 86 -15.98 10.85 -19.09
C LEU A 86 -16.18 12.17 -18.32
N LEU A 87 -15.40 13.20 -18.64
CA LEU A 87 -15.52 14.53 -18.02
C LEU A 87 -16.45 15.46 -18.79
N ASN A 88 -16.86 15.08 -20.01
CA ASN A 88 -17.62 15.93 -20.93
C ASN A 88 -16.98 17.33 -21.08
N ARG A 89 -15.65 17.35 -21.29
CA ARG A 89 -14.83 18.55 -21.35
C ARG A 89 -13.64 18.34 -22.27
N ASP A 90 -13.15 19.40 -22.89
CA ASP A 90 -11.91 19.33 -23.67
C ASP A 90 -10.71 19.02 -22.77
N ILE A 91 -9.88 18.10 -23.26
CA ILE A 91 -8.62 17.69 -22.63
C ILE A 91 -7.48 18.13 -23.54
N THR A 92 -6.58 18.97 -23.03
CA THR A 92 -5.37 19.34 -23.76
C THR A 92 -4.34 18.22 -23.57
N PHE A 93 -4.09 17.43 -24.60
CA PHE A 93 -3.03 16.43 -24.60
C PHE A 93 -1.71 17.05 -25.09
N LEU A 94 -0.66 16.96 -24.29
CA LEU A 94 0.67 17.44 -24.66
C LEU A 94 1.56 16.28 -25.11
N PRO A 95 2.41 16.47 -26.14
CA PRO A 95 3.21 15.39 -26.72
C PRO A 95 4.39 14.94 -25.83
N ASP A 96 4.64 15.66 -24.74
CA ASP A 96 5.69 15.36 -23.76
C ASP A 96 5.19 15.70 -22.35
N CYS A 97 5.97 15.37 -21.32
CA CYS A 97 5.68 15.64 -19.92
C CYS A 97 6.58 16.68 -19.26
N VAL A 98 7.67 17.09 -19.92
CA VAL A 98 8.64 18.08 -19.44
C VAL A 98 9.14 18.96 -20.59
N GLY A 99 9.89 20.01 -20.26
CA GLY A 99 10.52 20.89 -21.26
C GLY A 99 9.74 22.16 -21.56
N ALA A 100 10.34 23.04 -22.37
CA ALA A 100 9.90 24.42 -22.54
C ALA A 100 8.47 24.56 -23.10
N GLU A 101 8.07 23.69 -24.03
CA GLU A 101 6.72 23.69 -24.61
C GLU A 101 5.67 23.33 -23.55
N VAL A 102 5.92 22.26 -22.79
CA VAL A 102 5.03 21.79 -21.71
C VAL A 102 4.95 22.82 -20.58
N GLU A 103 6.09 23.37 -20.17
CA GLU A 103 6.17 24.42 -19.14
C GLU A 103 5.38 25.67 -19.56
N THR A 104 5.49 26.08 -20.83
CA THR A 104 4.76 27.24 -21.36
C THR A 104 3.25 26.98 -21.40
N ALA A 105 2.83 25.81 -21.89
CA ALA A 105 1.42 25.43 -21.93
C ALA A 105 0.78 25.36 -20.53
N CYS A 106 1.56 24.98 -19.51
CA CYS A 106 1.09 24.86 -18.13
C CYS A 106 1.26 26.15 -17.30
N ALA A 107 1.94 27.18 -17.81
CA ALA A 107 2.24 28.40 -17.04
C ALA A 107 0.98 29.21 -16.73
N ASP A 108 0.15 29.46 -17.75
CA ASP A 108 -1.06 30.27 -17.65
C ASP A 108 -2.21 29.72 -18.51
N PRO A 109 -2.71 28.50 -18.23
CA PRO A 109 -3.83 27.95 -18.97
C PRO A 109 -5.14 28.66 -18.62
N ALA A 110 -6.12 28.56 -19.52
CA ALA A 110 -7.48 29.05 -19.28
C ALA A 110 -8.08 28.41 -18.02
N VAL A 111 -8.90 29.18 -17.29
CA VAL A 111 -9.49 28.71 -16.02
C VAL A 111 -10.35 27.46 -16.26
N GLY A 112 -10.11 26.42 -15.44
CA GLY A 112 -10.78 25.14 -15.53
C GLY A 112 -10.22 24.19 -16.59
N SER A 113 -9.03 24.48 -17.15
CA SER A 113 -8.37 23.59 -18.11
C SER A 113 -7.95 22.27 -17.48
N VAL A 114 -8.12 21.18 -18.23
CA VAL A 114 -7.57 19.86 -17.89
C VAL A 114 -6.53 19.51 -18.94
N ILE A 115 -5.30 19.27 -18.48
CA ILE A 115 -4.14 18.99 -19.33
C ILE A 115 -3.67 17.58 -19.00
N LEU A 116 -3.52 16.71 -19.99
CA LEU A 116 -2.89 15.39 -19.84
C LEU A 116 -1.52 15.42 -20.50
N LEU A 117 -0.49 15.11 -19.72
CA LEU A 117 0.87 14.95 -20.21
C LEU A 117 1.06 13.56 -20.84
N GLU A 118 2.04 13.45 -21.75
CA GLU A 118 2.47 12.15 -22.27
C GLU A 118 3.11 11.28 -21.17
N ASN A 119 3.28 10.00 -21.48
CA ASN A 119 3.77 8.95 -20.60
C ASN A 119 5.12 9.29 -19.95
N LEU A 120 5.13 9.44 -18.62
CA LEU A 120 6.35 9.79 -17.87
C LEU A 120 7.49 8.78 -18.06
N ARG A 121 7.19 7.50 -18.32
CA ARG A 121 8.22 6.46 -18.49
C ARG A 121 8.90 6.49 -19.87
N PHE A 122 8.51 7.41 -20.76
CA PHE A 122 9.32 7.72 -21.94
C PHE A 122 10.65 8.37 -21.58
N HIS A 123 10.76 8.91 -20.36
CA HIS A 123 11.99 9.47 -19.81
C HIS A 123 12.60 8.49 -18.80
N VAL A 124 13.89 8.16 -18.97
CA VAL A 124 14.62 7.26 -18.07
C VAL A 124 14.71 7.83 -16.64
N GLU A 125 14.62 9.16 -16.52
CA GLU A 125 14.65 9.94 -15.30
C GLU A 125 13.44 9.69 -14.38
N GLU A 126 12.33 9.16 -14.90
CA GLU A 126 11.15 8.81 -14.09
C GLU A 126 11.46 7.61 -13.17
N GLU A 127 11.94 6.50 -13.74
CA GLU A 127 12.27 5.29 -12.98
C GLU A 127 13.72 5.28 -12.44
N GLY A 128 14.56 6.19 -12.93
CA GLY A 128 15.99 6.28 -12.63
C GLY A 128 16.83 5.19 -13.32
N LYS A 129 16.19 4.34 -14.11
CA LYS A 129 16.79 3.23 -14.87
C LYS A 129 15.92 2.91 -16.08
N GLY A 130 16.53 2.36 -17.12
CA GLY A 130 15.85 2.00 -18.35
C GLY A 130 16.72 1.10 -19.20
N VAL A 131 16.45 1.10 -20.50
CA VAL A 131 17.17 0.30 -21.50
C VAL A 131 17.57 1.22 -22.65
N ASP A 132 18.75 1.06 -23.22
CA ASP A 132 19.14 1.81 -24.43
C ASP A 132 18.67 1.11 -25.72
N ALA A 133 18.94 1.74 -26.87
CA ALA A 133 18.60 1.19 -28.18
C ALA A 133 19.23 -0.18 -28.47
N THR A 134 20.27 -0.59 -27.74
CA THR A 134 20.93 -1.89 -27.88
C THR A 134 20.35 -2.97 -26.97
N GLY A 135 19.43 -2.61 -26.06
CA GLY A 135 18.89 -3.52 -25.06
C GLY A 135 19.67 -3.54 -23.75
N ALA A 136 20.72 -2.71 -23.59
CA ALA A 136 21.52 -2.68 -22.38
C ALA A 136 20.86 -1.84 -21.28
N LYS A 137 21.01 -2.25 -20.02
CA LYS A 137 20.46 -1.52 -18.86
C LYS A 137 21.21 -0.20 -18.67
N VAL A 138 20.46 0.89 -18.59
CA VAL A 138 20.98 2.23 -18.32
C VAL A 138 20.48 2.72 -16.97
N LYS A 139 21.31 3.49 -16.27
CA LYS A 139 20.94 4.23 -15.06
C LYS A 139 20.93 5.72 -15.39
N ALA A 140 19.89 6.42 -14.95
CA ALA A 140 19.78 7.86 -15.18
C ALA A 140 20.85 8.62 -14.36
N ASP A 141 21.41 9.66 -14.96
CA ASP A 141 22.29 10.61 -14.28
C ASP A 141 21.51 11.36 -13.19
N PRO A 142 21.98 11.40 -11.92
CA PRO A 142 21.32 12.15 -10.85
C PRO A 142 20.98 13.61 -11.20
N GLU A 143 21.84 14.31 -11.95
CA GLU A 143 21.58 15.71 -12.33
C GLU A 143 20.44 15.81 -13.36
N LYS A 144 20.32 14.83 -14.27
CA LYS A 144 19.19 14.75 -15.20
C LYS A 144 17.89 14.39 -14.48
N VAL A 145 17.95 13.50 -13.50
CA VAL A 145 16.80 13.18 -12.63
C VAL A 145 16.31 14.43 -11.89
N LYS A 146 17.24 15.23 -11.37
CA LYS A 146 16.92 16.50 -10.71
C LYS A 146 16.29 17.49 -11.69
N ALA A 147 16.89 17.70 -12.86
CA ALA A 147 16.34 18.58 -13.89
C ALA A 147 14.93 18.15 -14.35
N PHE A 148 14.68 16.85 -14.49
CA PHE A 148 13.37 16.29 -14.80
C PHE A 148 12.34 16.62 -13.71
N ARG A 149 12.70 16.43 -12.43
CA ARG A 149 11.83 16.80 -11.29
C ARG A 149 11.57 18.29 -11.21
N ASP A 150 12.58 19.11 -11.46
CA ASP A 150 12.45 20.57 -11.47
C ASP A 150 11.51 21.04 -12.59
N SER A 151 11.54 20.38 -13.76
CA SER A 151 10.58 20.66 -14.84
C SER A 151 9.15 20.29 -14.43
N LEU A 152 8.92 19.08 -13.89
CA LEU A 152 7.61 18.68 -13.36
C LEU A 152 7.10 19.65 -12.29
N ARG A 153 7.99 20.14 -11.40
CA ARG A 153 7.63 21.06 -10.32
C ARG A 153 7.02 22.38 -10.84
N LYS A 154 7.44 22.88 -11.99
CA LYS A 154 6.93 24.13 -12.59
C LYS A 154 5.50 24.03 -13.11
N LEU A 155 5.01 22.80 -13.32
CA LEU A 155 3.70 22.54 -13.96
C LEU A 155 2.51 22.77 -13.02
N GLY A 156 2.75 22.96 -11.72
CA GLY A 156 1.69 23.21 -10.76
C GLY A 156 2.14 24.03 -9.56
N ASP A 157 1.18 24.48 -8.77
CA ASP A 157 1.40 25.20 -7.52
C ASP A 157 1.22 24.25 -6.32
N VAL A 158 0.36 23.24 -6.46
CA VAL A 158 0.12 22.18 -5.47
C VAL A 158 0.27 20.80 -6.11
N TYR A 159 0.76 19.83 -5.34
CA TYR A 159 0.95 18.46 -5.79
C TYR A 159 -0.04 17.51 -5.12
N ILE A 160 -0.70 16.69 -5.93
CA ILE A 160 -1.65 15.68 -5.49
C ILE A 160 -1.21 14.32 -6.03
N ASN A 161 -1.07 13.35 -5.14
CA ASN A 161 -0.82 11.97 -5.51
C ASN A 161 -2.11 11.15 -5.38
N ASP A 162 -2.60 10.65 -6.49
CA ASP A 162 -3.75 9.75 -6.56
C ASP A 162 -3.40 8.40 -7.21
N ALA A 163 -2.10 8.08 -7.31
CA ALA A 163 -1.60 6.85 -7.91
C ALA A 163 -1.05 5.90 -6.83
N PHE A 164 -1.95 5.25 -6.08
CA PHE A 164 -1.56 4.30 -5.03
C PHE A 164 -0.74 3.12 -5.57
N GLY A 165 -1.07 2.63 -6.77
CA GLY A 165 -0.36 1.53 -7.43
C GLY A 165 1.14 1.77 -7.63
N THR A 166 1.60 3.03 -7.61
CA THR A 166 3.01 3.40 -7.72
C THR A 166 3.61 3.96 -6.43
N ALA A 167 2.85 4.01 -5.33
CA ALA A 167 3.28 4.59 -4.05
C ALA A 167 4.45 3.86 -3.37
N HIS A 168 4.65 2.58 -3.69
CA HIS A 168 5.80 1.79 -3.26
C HIS A 168 7.10 2.19 -3.97
N ARG A 169 7.00 2.85 -5.13
CA ARG A 169 8.14 3.10 -6.00
C ARG A 169 8.80 4.43 -5.73
N ALA A 170 10.10 4.42 -5.91
CA ALA A 170 10.94 5.57 -5.68
C ALA A 170 11.03 6.58 -6.83
N HIS A 171 10.06 6.58 -7.75
CA HIS A 171 10.11 7.33 -9.01
C HIS A 171 9.97 8.84 -8.84
N SER A 172 10.46 9.60 -9.82
CA SER A 172 10.51 11.06 -9.78
C SER A 172 9.14 11.70 -9.55
N SER A 173 8.13 11.26 -10.30
CA SER A 173 6.75 11.76 -10.17
C SER A 173 6.09 11.50 -8.83
N MET A 174 6.55 10.52 -8.06
CA MET A 174 5.97 10.14 -6.77
C MET A 174 6.45 11.03 -5.62
N MET A 175 7.50 11.83 -5.85
CA MET A 175 8.19 12.56 -4.79
C MET A 175 7.50 13.87 -4.40
N GLY A 176 6.87 14.54 -5.38
CA GLY A 176 6.38 15.91 -5.22
C GLY A 176 7.46 16.85 -4.68
N GLU A 177 8.73 16.65 -5.06
CA GLU A 177 9.85 17.44 -4.56
C GLU A 177 9.66 18.93 -4.92
N GLY A 178 9.98 19.81 -3.98
CA GLY A 178 9.82 21.27 -4.13
C GLY A 178 8.42 21.83 -3.88
N PHE A 179 7.37 20.99 -3.73
CA PHE A 179 6.03 21.47 -3.38
C PHE A 179 5.87 21.64 -1.87
N GLU A 180 5.38 22.80 -1.43
CA GLU A 180 5.05 23.06 -0.02
C GLU A 180 3.87 22.20 0.46
N GLN A 181 2.86 22.08 -0.39
CA GLN A 181 1.66 21.29 -0.15
C GLN A 181 1.65 20.04 -1.03
N ARG A 182 1.67 18.89 -0.37
CA ARG A 182 1.55 17.56 -0.99
C ARG A 182 0.41 16.82 -0.33
N ALA A 183 -0.59 16.45 -1.12
CA ALA A 183 -1.78 15.76 -0.63
C ALA A 183 -2.04 14.46 -1.38
N SER A 184 -2.82 13.59 -0.74
CA SER A 184 -3.44 12.44 -1.39
C SER A 184 -4.73 12.87 -2.12
N GLY A 185 -4.95 12.35 -3.32
CA GLY A 185 -6.28 12.38 -3.92
C GLY A 185 -7.22 11.40 -3.19
N PHE A 186 -8.48 11.34 -3.62
CA PHE A 186 -9.49 10.50 -2.97
C PHE A 186 -9.22 9.01 -3.10
N LEU A 187 -8.67 8.55 -4.23
CA LEU A 187 -8.32 7.14 -4.42
C LEU A 187 -7.23 6.75 -3.42
N LEU A 188 -6.12 7.49 -3.39
CA LEU A 188 -5.03 7.21 -2.44
C LEU A 188 -5.51 7.34 -0.98
N LYS A 189 -6.34 8.35 -0.67
CA LYS A 189 -6.93 8.51 0.66
C LYS A 189 -7.74 7.28 1.06
N LYS A 190 -8.62 6.79 0.18
CA LYS A 190 -9.48 5.62 0.42
C LYS A 190 -8.64 4.38 0.70
N GLU A 191 -7.60 4.14 -0.12
CA GLU A 191 -6.65 3.05 0.07
C GLU A 191 -6.02 3.10 1.48
N LEU A 192 -5.44 4.25 1.84
CA LEU A 192 -4.82 4.43 3.16
C LEU A 192 -5.81 4.24 4.31
N GLN A 193 -7.05 4.72 4.17
CA GLN A 193 -8.08 4.56 5.19
C GLN A 193 -8.48 3.10 5.41
N TYR A 194 -8.69 2.32 4.35
CA TYR A 194 -9.06 0.91 4.48
C TYR A 194 -7.89 0.06 5.00
N PHE A 195 -6.68 0.27 4.49
CA PHE A 195 -5.51 -0.45 5.02
C PHE A 195 -5.19 -0.06 6.47
N ALA A 196 -5.45 1.18 6.88
CA ALA A 196 -5.30 1.58 8.29
C ALA A 196 -6.23 0.78 9.22
N LYS A 197 -7.49 0.55 8.80
CA LYS A 197 -8.45 -0.26 9.55
C LYS A 197 -8.00 -1.72 9.69
N ALA A 198 -7.27 -2.26 8.71
CA ALA A 198 -6.76 -3.63 8.79
C ALA A 198 -5.41 -3.75 9.54
N LEU A 199 -4.54 -2.74 9.48
CA LEU A 199 -3.14 -2.87 9.90
C LEU A 199 -2.81 -2.26 11.27
N HIS A 200 -3.55 -1.25 11.74
CA HIS A 200 -3.19 -0.54 12.98
C HIS A 200 -3.94 -1.08 14.20
N GLU A 201 -5.26 -1.20 14.14
CA GLU A 201 -6.11 -1.75 15.21
C GLU A 201 -7.38 -2.38 14.60
N PRO A 202 -7.26 -3.56 13.96
CA PRO A 202 -8.42 -4.19 13.32
C PRO A 202 -9.42 -4.70 14.34
N GLU A 203 -10.71 -4.54 14.05
CA GLU A 203 -11.77 -5.25 14.76
C GLU A 203 -11.57 -6.77 14.60
N ARG A 204 -11.82 -7.50 15.69
CA ARG A 204 -11.56 -8.94 15.75
C ARG A 204 -12.88 -9.73 15.80
N PRO A 205 -12.97 -10.92 15.16
CA PRO A 205 -11.87 -11.65 14.51
C PRO A 205 -11.41 -11.03 13.19
N PHE A 206 -10.09 -10.87 13.03
CA PHE A 206 -9.46 -10.47 11.78
C PHE A 206 -9.04 -11.72 10.98
N LEU A 207 -9.61 -11.91 9.80
CA LEU A 207 -9.34 -13.02 8.90
C LEU A 207 -8.48 -12.57 7.70
N ALA A 208 -7.41 -13.31 7.40
CA ALA A 208 -6.77 -13.25 6.09
C ALA A 208 -7.18 -14.45 5.23
N ILE A 209 -7.48 -14.20 3.96
CA ILE A 209 -7.72 -15.24 2.95
C ILE A 209 -6.59 -15.13 1.93
N LEU A 210 -5.77 -16.16 1.80
CA LEU A 210 -4.63 -16.20 0.91
C LEU A 210 -4.79 -17.35 -0.07
N GLY A 211 -4.51 -17.08 -1.35
CA GLY A 211 -4.54 -18.10 -2.40
C GLY A 211 -3.56 -17.81 -3.53
N GLY A 212 -3.72 -18.46 -4.67
CA GLY A 212 -2.80 -18.36 -5.81
C GLY A 212 -1.79 -19.51 -5.91
N ALA A 213 -0.81 -19.36 -6.80
CA ALA A 213 0.00 -20.48 -7.28
C ALA A 213 1.19 -20.88 -6.39
N LYS A 214 1.97 -19.90 -5.88
CA LYS A 214 3.25 -20.14 -5.21
C LYS A 214 3.27 -19.59 -3.79
N VAL A 215 3.97 -20.29 -2.90
CA VAL A 215 4.18 -19.88 -1.50
C VAL A 215 5.29 -18.83 -1.41
N ALA A 216 6.36 -19.00 -2.21
CA ALA A 216 7.56 -18.17 -2.24
C ALA A 216 7.24 -16.67 -2.45
N ASP A 217 6.26 -16.39 -3.32
CA ASP A 217 5.83 -15.02 -3.63
C ASP A 217 5.05 -14.36 -2.48
N LYS A 218 4.66 -15.13 -1.44
CA LYS A 218 3.80 -14.68 -0.34
C LYS A 218 4.41 -14.90 1.04
N ILE A 219 5.68 -15.30 1.12
CA ILE A 219 6.35 -15.59 2.40
C ILE A 219 6.26 -14.39 3.34
N GLN A 220 6.72 -13.23 2.88
CA GLN A 220 6.75 -12.00 3.68
C GLN A 220 5.35 -11.57 4.08
N LEU A 221 4.38 -11.73 3.16
CA LEU A 221 2.98 -11.41 3.42
C LEU A 221 2.42 -12.29 4.55
N ILE A 222 2.61 -13.60 4.48
CA ILE A 222 2.16 -14.54 5.50
C ILE A 222 2.85 -14.22 6.83
N GLU A 223 4.18 -14.07 6.83
CA GLU A 223 4.95 -13.77 8.04
C GLU A 223 4.44 -12.51 8.75
N ASN A 224 4.18 -11.42 8.03
CA ASN A 224 3.68 -10.17 8.62
C ASN A 224 2.20 -10.25 9.04
N LEU A 225 1.36 -10.96 8.28
CA LEU A 225 -0.06 -11.13 8.62
C LEU A 225 -0.25 -12.02 9.86
N LEU A 226 0.59 -13.04 10.06
CA LEU A 226 0.54 -13.90 11.24
C LEU A 226 0.74 -13.14 12.56
N ASP A 227 1.33 -11.93 12.54
CA ASP A 227 1.45 -11.08 13.73
C ASP A 227 0.18 -10.25 14.02
N LYS A 228 -0.81 -10.27 13.12
CA LYS A 228 -1.97 -9.38 13.15
C LYS A 228 -3.29 -10.13 13.18
N VAL A 229 -3.45 -11.14 12.34
CA VAL A 229 -4.71 -11.86 12.13
C VAL A 229 -5.05 -12.77 13.30
N ASN A 230 -6.32 -13.11 13.45
CA ASN A 230 -6.79 -14.19 14.32
C ASN A 230 -6.87 -15.51 13.58
N GLU A 231 -7.19 -15.44 12.28
CA GLU A 231 -7.44 -16.61 11.45
C GLU A 231 -6.88 -16.40 10.06
N MET A 232 -6.44 -17.48 9.42
CA MET A 232 -5.89 -17.45 8.07
C MET A 232 -6.40 -18.64 7.26
N ILE A 233 -7.07 -18.37 6.15
CA ILE A 233 -7.39 -19.39 5.13
C ILE A 233 -6.26 -19.39 4.10
N ILE A 234 -5.73 -20.57 3.79
CA ILE A 234 -4.75 -20.77 2.72
C ILE A 234 -5.35 -21.73 1.70
N GLY A 235 -5.71 -21.22 0.51
CA GLY A 235 -6.25 -21.99 -0.62
C GLY A 235 -5.35 -21.92 -1.86
N GLY A 236 -5.89 -22.31 -3.02
CA GLY A 236 -5.17 -22.26 -4.29
C GLY A 236 -4.03 -23.28 -4.41
N GLY A 237 -3.19 -23.11 -5.44
CA GLY A 237 -2.03 -23.97 -5.70
C GLY A 237 -1.03 -24.02 -4.54
N MET A 238 -0.91 -22.93 -3.79
CA MET A 238 0.01 -22.88 -2.65
C MET A 238 -0.40 -23.80 -1.50
N ALA A 239 -1.69 -24.17 -1.38
CA ALA A 239 -2.16 -25.07 -0.32
C ALA A 239 -1.58 -26.49 -0.46
N TYR A 240 -1.28 -26.96 -1.67
CA TYR A 240 -0.69 -28.28 -1.90
C TYR A 240 0.70 -28.41 -1.29
N THR A 241 1.53 -27.36 -1.36
CA THR A 241 2.82 -27.30 -0.66
C THR A 241 2.61 -27.41 0.85
N PHE A 242 1.65 -26.68 1.43
CA PHE A 242 1.36 -26.76 2.86
C PHE A 242 0.92 -28.17 3.27
N LEU A 243 0.00 -28.79 2.53
CA LEU A 243 -0.54 -30.11 2.86
C LEU A 243 0.48 -31.23 2.68
N LYS A 244 1.34 -31.13 1.67
CA LYS A 244 2.44 -32.08 1.48
C LYS A 244 3.44 -32.01 2.64
N GLU A 245 3.88 -30.81 3.01
CA GLU A 245 4.89 -30.65 4.07
C GLU A 245 4.32 -30.89 5.48
N SER A 246 3.07 -30.52 5.74
CA SER A 246 2.48 -30.65 7.10
C SER A 246 1.76 -31.98 7.35
N ARG A 247 1.21 -32.63 6.31
CA ARG A 247 0.40 -33.85 6.43
C ARG A 247 0.90 -35.03 5.61
N GLY A 248 1.99 -34.87 4.84
CA GLY A 248 2.51 -35.92 3.97
C GLY A 248 1.54 -36.30 2.84
N MET A 249 0.61 -35.42 2.47
CA MET A 249 -0.42 -35.70 1.47
C MET A 249 0.21 -35.91 0.09
N ALA A 250 -0.22 -36.96 -0.62
CA ALA A 250 0.11 -37.14 -2.03
C ALA A 250 -0.61 -36.08 -2.88
N ILE A 251 0.12 -35.38 -3.75
CA ILE A 251 -0.40 -34.23 -4.51
C ILE A 251 -0.46 -34.47 -6.03
N GLY A 252 -0.08 -35.65 -6.52
CA GLY A 252 0.04 -35.93 -7.96
C GLY A 252 0.91 -34.89 -8.67
N ASN A 253 0.39 -34.34 -9.77
CA ASN A 253 1.00 -33.29 -10.59
C ASN A 253 0.63 -31.86 -10.14
N SER A 254 0.03 -31.69 -8.96
CA SER A 254 -0.32 -30.35 -8.44
C SER A 254 0.92 -29.49 -8.22
N LEU A 255 0.73 -28.17 -8.19
CA LEU A 255 1.81 -27.22 -7.98
C LEU A 255 2.52 -27.49 -6.64
N TYR A 256 3.84 -27.62 -6.72
CA TYR A 256 4.70 -27.77 -5.55
C TYR A 256 5.82 -26.74 -5.62
N ASP A 257 5.91 -25.92 -4.59
CA ASP A 257 6.91 -24.87 -4.47
C ASP A 257 8.03 -25.34 -3.54
N ALA A 258 9.12 -25.83 -4.12
CA ALA A 258 10.24 -26.39 -3.36
C ALA A 258 10.96 -25.36 -2.48
N GLU A 259 10.98 -24.08 -2.87
CA GLU A 259 11.57 -23.02 -2.04
C GLU A 259 10.63 -22.63 -0.91
N GLY A 260 9.33 -22.51 -1.21
CA GLY A 260 8.30 -22.28 -0.21
C GLY A 260 8.17 -23.41 0.81
N ALA A 261 8.34 -24.66 0.40
CA ALA A 261 8.26 -25.84 1.26
C ALA A 261 9.21 -25.75 2.47
N LYS A 262 10.43 -25.24 2.26
CA LYS A 262 11.48 -25.13 3.30
C LYS A 262 11.05 -24.30 4.51
N ILE A 263 10.06 -23.43 4.36
CA ILE A 263 9.62 -22.52 5.43
C ILE A 263 8.23 -22.85 5.98
N VAL A 264 7.50 -23.81 5.40
CA VAL A 264 6.12 -24.12 5.80
C VAL A 264 6.03 -24.45 7.29
N ALA A 265 6.92 -25.30 7.79
CA ALA A 265 6.97 -25.67 9.21
C ALA A 265 7.12 -24.43 10.10
N LYS A 266 8.06 -23.53 9.77
CA LYS A 266 8.28 -22.27 10.50
C LYS A 266 7.05 -21.36 10.49
N LEU A 267 6.33 -21.29 9.36
CA LEU A 267 5.10 -20.49 9.27
C LEU A 267 3.98 -21.06 10.16
N LEU A 268 3.80 -22.37 10.16
CA LEU A 268 2.81 -23.04 11.01
C LEU A 268 3.16 -22.90 12.49
N GLU A 269 4.43 -23.09 12.87
CA GLU A 269 4.91 -22.84 14.24
C GLU A 269 4.67 -21.39 14.68
N LYS A 270 4.92 -20.42 13.80
CA LYS A 270 4.63 -19.00 14.08
C LYS A 270 3.14 -18.77 14.26
N ALA A 271 2.30 -19.40 13.44
CA ALA A 271 0.85 -19.31 13.56
C ALA A 271 0.37 -19.84 14.92
N GLU A 272 0.85 -21.02 15.34
CA GLU A 272 0.56 -21.59 16.66
C GLU A 272 1.02 -20.67 17.80
N LYS A 273 2.27 -20.19 17.73
CA LYS A 273 2.83 -19.26 18.72
C LYS A 273 2.00 -17.99 18.87
N ASN A 274 1.46 -17.48 17.76
CA ASN A 274 0.63 -16.27 17.73
C ASN A 274 -0.87 -16.55 17.95
N ASN A 275 -1.26 -17.80 18.24
CA ASN A 275 -2.65 -18.24 18.38
C ASN A 275 -3.52 -17.94 17.13
N VAL A 276 -2.92 -18.04 15.94
CA VAL A 276 -3.61 -17.90 14.66
C VAL A 276 -4.19 -19.25 14.24
N LYS A 277 -5.50 -19.32 14.01
CA LYS A 277 -6.14 -20.52 13.47
C LYS A 277 -5.94 -20.57 11.95
N VAL A 278 -5.11 -21.51 11.49
CA VAL A 278 -4.88 -21.75 10.06
C VAL A 278 -5.89 -22.76 9.54
N HIS A 279 -6.57 -22.41 8.44
CA HIS A 279 -7.53 -23.25 7.73
C HIS A 279 -6.95 -23.65 6.37
N LEU A 280 -6.73 -24.95 6.19
CA LEU A 280 -6.31 -25.56 4.94
C LEU A 280 -7.47 -26.37 4.34
N PRO A 281 -7.52 -26.55 3.00
CA PRO A 281 -8.55 -27.36 2.39
C PRO A 281 -8.43 -28.82 2.83
N VAL A 282 -9.58 -29.49 2.89
CA VAL A 282 -9.71 -30.91 3.26
C VAL A 282 -10.07 -31.80 2.06
N ASP A 283 -10.56 -31.18 0.99
CA ASP A 283 -10.94 -31.81 -0.28
C ASP A 283 -10.69 -30.86 -1.45
N PHE A 284 -10.61 -31.43 -2.65
CA PHE A 284 -10.14 -30.77 -3.87
C PHE A 284 -10.96 -31.20 -5.07
N VAL A 285 -11.16 -30.28 -6.00
CA VAL A 285 -11.55 -30.60 -7.37
C VAL A 285 -10.26 -30.83 -8.17
N THR A 286 -10.14 -32.01 -8.77
CA THR A 286 -8.95 -32.43 -9.51
C THR A 286 -9.21 -32.48 -11.01
N ALA A 287 -8.14 -32.49 -11.80
CA ALA A 287 -8.16 -32.61 -13.24
C ALA A 287 -7.04 -33.53 -13.74
N ASP A 288 -7.27 -34.19 -14.87
CA ASP A 288 -6.27 -35.01 -15.58
C ASP A 288 -5.22 -34.16 -16.33
N LYS A 289 -5.58 -32.92 -16.69
CA LYS A 289 -4.70 -31.93 -17.35
C LYS A 289 -5.05 -30.49 -16.96
N PHE A 290 -4.11 -29.57 -17.16
CA PHE A 290 -4.36 -28.13 -16.97
C PHE A 290 -5.04 -27.53 -18.21
N ALA A 291 -6.36 -27.72 -18.34
CA ALA A 291 -7.15 -27.16 -19.43
C ALA A 291 -8.63 -27.01 -19.05
N GLU A 292 -9.34 -26.12 -19.74
CA GLU A 292 -10.79 -25.92 -19.53
C GLU A 292 -11.61 -27.17 -19.87
N ASP A 293 -11.16 -27.95 -20.85
CA ASP A 293 -11.81 -29.18 -21.32
C ASP A 293 -11.39 -30.44 -20.52
N ALA A 294 -10.58 -30.29 -19.48
CA ALA A 294 -10.09 -31.40 -18.67
C ALA A 294 -11.22 -32.24 -18.03
N GLU A 295 -10.93 -33.53 -17.80
CA GLU A 295 -11.78 -34.43 -17.04
C GLU A 295 -11.68 -34.06 -15.56
N ALA A 296 -12.81 -33.80 -14.92
CA ALA A 296 -12.86 -33.38 -13.53
C ALA A 296 -13.05 -34.57 -12.58
N GLY A 297 -12.37 -34.53 -11.44
CA GLY A 297 -12.44 -35.53 -10.39
C GLY A 297 -12.44 -34.87 -9.02
N THR A 298 -12.35 -35.70 -7.98
CA THR A 298 -12.30 -35.22 -6.59
C THR A 298 -11.26 -35.99 -5.79
N ALA A 299 -10.62 -35.31 -4.85
CA ALA A 299 -9.70 -35.92 -3.89
C ALA A 299 -9.93 -35.34 -2.50
N THR A 300 -9.52 -36.09 -1.47
CA THR A 300 -9.47 -35.63 -0.07
C THR A 300 -8.03 -35.63 0.42
N VAL A 301 -7.77 -35.01 1.58
CA VAL A 301 -6.46 -35.07 2.22
C VAL A 301 -6.08 -36.52 2.55
N GLU A 302 -7.04 -37.34 2.97
CA GLU A 302 -6.84 -38.74 3.35
C GLU A 302 -6.55 -39.63 2.15
N THR A 303 -7.24 -39.42 1.03
CA THR A 303 -7.00 -40.20 -0.21
C THR A 303 -5.76 -39.73 -0.95
N GLY A 304 -5.37 -38.46 -0.79
CA GLY A 304 -4.41 -37.80 -1.66
C GLY A 304 -4.94 -37.61 -3.08
N ILE A 305 -4.15 -36.94 -3.91
CA ILE A 305 -4.39 -36.76 -5.35
C ILE A 305 -3.60 -37.84 -6.11
N PRO A 306 -4.26 -38.61 -7.00
CA PRO A 306 -3.59 -39.65 -7.78
C PRO A 306 -2.49 -39.12 -8.71
N ASP A 307 -1.52 -39.97 -9.03
CA ASP A 307 -0.50 -39.67 -10.03
C ASP A 307 -1.13 -39.36 -11.39
N GLY A 308 -0.56 -38.40 -12.12
CA GLY A 308 -1.12 -37.90 -13.38
C GLY A 308 -2.16 -36.79 -13.18
N TRP A 309 -2.89 -36.79 -12.07
CA TRP A 309 -3.91 -35.78 -11.76
C TRP A 309 -3.34 -34.59 -10.98
N MET A 310 -4.03 -33.45 -11.03
CA MET A 310 -3.68 -32.24 -10.28
C MET A 310 -4.91 -31.58 -9.68
N GLY A 311 -4.79 -31.00 -8.49
CA GLY A 311 -5.84 -30.22 -7.87
C GLY A 311 -5.88 -28.80 -8.43
N LEU A 312 -7.06 -28.34 -8.86
CA LEU A 312 -7.24 -27.03 -9.49
C LEU A 312 -8.20 -26.11 -8.75
N ASP A 313 -8.98 -26.62 -7.79
CA ASP A 313 -9.87 -25.82 -6.94
C ASP A 313 -10.15 -26.51 -5.61
N VAL A 314 -10.64 -25.76 -4.62
CA VAL A 314 -11.05 -26.33 -3.33
C VAL A 314 -12.39 -27.05 -3.45
N GLY A 315 -12.48 -28.23 -2.84
CA GLY A 315 -13.67 -29.07 -2.91
C GLY A 315 -14.85 -28.54 -2.08
N PRO A 316 -16.05 -29.12 -2.25
CA PRO A 316 -17.26 -28.67 -1.57
C PRO A 316 -17.14 -28.68 -0.04
N LYS A 317 -16.42 -29.64 0.56
CA LYS A 317 -16.30 -29.70 2.01
C LYS A 317 -15.44 -28.57 2.56
N SER A 318 -14.38 -28.21 1.84
CA SER A 318 -13.52 -27.08 2.16
C SER A 318 -14.28 -25.77 2.04
N GLN A 319 -15.15 -25.63 1.04
CA GLN A 319 -16.03 -24.46 0.88
C GLN A 319 -16.94 -24.28 2.09
N GLU A 320 -17.57 -25.36 2.57
CA GLU A 320 -18.39 -25.32 3.81
C GLU A 320 -17.56 -24.92 5.04
N LEU A 321 -16.37 -25.49 5.20
CA LEU A 321 -15.50 -25.21 6.35
C LEU A 321 -14.96 -23.78 6.32
N PHE A 322 -14.69 -23.21 5.15
CA PHE A 322 -14.25 -21.83 4.99
C PHE A 322 -15.37 -20.81 5.20
N ALA A 323 -16.64 -21.19 5.01
CA ALA A 323 -17.77 -20.28 5.25
C ALA A 323 -17.88 -19.84 6.73
N GLU A 324 -17.51 -20.71 7.67
CA GLU A 324 -17.58 -20.45 9.10
C GLU A 324 -16.65 -19.32 9.59
N PRO A 325 -15.32 -19.34 9.32
CA PRO A 325 -14.42 -18.23 9.64
C PRO A 325 -14.80 -16.93 8.90
N ILE A 326 -15.28 -17.01 7.66
CA ILE A 326 -15.70 -15.83 6.89
C ILE A 326 -16.91 -15.16 7.56
N ALA A 327 -17.91 -15.95 7.96
CA ALA A 327 -19.15 -15.41 8.54
C ALA A 327 -18.95 -14.72 9.89
N ARG A 328 -17.97 -15.14 10.70
CA ARG A 328 -17.69 -14.55 12.02
C ARG A 328 -16.69 -13.39 12.01
N ALA A 329 -15.93 -13.22 10.91
CA ALA A 329 -14.90 -12.19 10.82
C ALA A 329 -15.51 -10.77 10.90
N LYS A 330 -14.79 -9.85 11.55
CA LYS A 330 -15.09 -8.41 11.58
C LYS A 330 -14.29 -7.62 10.57
N VAL A 331 -13.10 -8.11 10.25
CA VAL A 331 -12.25 -7.62 9.16
C VAL A 331 -11.79 -8.80 8.32
N ILE A 332 -11.86 -8.68 6.99
CA ILE A 332 -11.33 -9.65 6.05
C ILE A 332 -10.37 -8.93 5.10
N VAL A 333 -9.15 -9.47 4.97
CA VAL A 333 -8.23 -9.13 3.87
C VAL A 333 -8.10 -10.37 2.99
N TRP A 334 -8.46 -10.25 1.71
CA TRP A 334 -8.38 -11.35 0.75
C TRP A 334 -7.38 -11.03 -0.36
N ASN A 335 -6.38 -11.90 -0.52
CA ASN A 335 -5.38 -11.82 -1.58
C ASN A 335 -5.09 -13.21 -2.20
N GLY A 336 -5.65 -13.47 -3.37
CA GLY A 336 -5.43 -14.67 -4.17
C GLY A 336 -6.65 -15.60 -4.26
N PRO A 337 -7.05 -16.05 -5.47
CA PRO A 337 -8.11 -17.04 -5.66
C PRO A 337 -7.82 -18.38 -4.98
N ALA A 338 -8.87 -19.15 -4.68
CA ALA A 338 -8.75 -20.49 -4.10
C ALA A 338 -8.62 -21.61 -5.15
N GLY A 339 -8.76 -21.29 -6.43
CA GLY A 339 -8.64 -22.21 -7.56
C GLY A 339 -8.40 -21.47 -8.87
N VAL A 340 -8.33 -22.21 -9.98
CA VAL A 340 -8.15 -21.70 -11.34
C VAL A 340 -9.48 -21.14 -11.86
N PHE A 341 -9.86 -19.98 -11.32
CA PHE A 341 -11.16 -19.33 -11.55
C PHE A 341 -11.42 -18.93 -13.01
N GLU A 342 -10.38 -18.91 -13.83
CA GLU A 342 -10.44 -18.67 -15.27
C GLU A 342 -11.23 -19.77 -15.99
N PHE A 343 -11.18 -21.00 -15.48
CA PHE A 343 -11.90 -22.14 -16.01
C PHE A 343 -13.16 -22.40 -15.19
N GLU A 344 -14.34 -22.35 -15.79
CA GLU A 344 -15.62 -22.45 -15.06
C GLU A 344 -15.74 -23.74 -14.20
N LYS A 345 -15.17 -24.85 -14.67
CA LYS A 345 -15.13 -26.12 -13.92
C LYS A 345 -14.36 -26.04 -12.59
N PHE A 346 -13.42 -25.09 -12.48
CA PHE A 346 -12.49 -24.94 -11.34
C PHE A 346 -12.62 -23.56 -10.67
N ALA A 347 -13.77 -22.91 -10.85
CA ALA A 347 -14.08 -21.60 -10.28
C ALA A 347 -15.00 -21.67 -9.05
N GLY A 348 -15.57 -22.84 -8.75
CA GLY A 348 -16.61 -23.00 -7.72
C GLY A 348 -16.15 -22.61 -6.32
N GLY A 349 -14.93 -23.00 -5.93
CA GLY A 349 -14.35 -22.69 -4.64
C GLY A 349 -14.04 -21.21 -4.45
N THR A 350 -13.44 -20.58 -5.46
CA THR A 350 -13.21 -19.11 -5.44
C THR A 350 -14.53 -18.34 -5.41
N ARG A 351 -15.54 -18.81 -6.14
CA ARG A 351 -16.88 -18.21 -6.13
C ARG A 351 -17.57 -18.36 -4.77
N ALA A 352 -17.49 -19.53 -4.15
CA ALA A 352 -18.05 -19.76 -2.81
C ALA A 352 -17.42 -18.84 -1.75
N LEU A 353 -16.09 -18.63 -1.82
CA LEU A 353 -15.41 -17.64 -0.96
C LEU A 353 -15.93 -16.22 -1.23
N MET A 354 -16.08 -15.82 -2.49
CA MET A 354 -16.62 -14.51 -2.87
C MET A 354 -18.02 -14.28 -2.30
N ASP A 355 -18.92 -15.25 -2.50
CA ASP A 355 -20.30 -15.17 -2.01
C ASP A 355 -20.32 -15.06 -0.47
N GLY A 356 -19.45 -15.81 0.22
CA GLY A 356 -19.26 -15.70 1.66
C GLY A 356 -18.78 -14.31 2.11
N VAL A 357 -17.78 -13.76 1.44
CA VAL A 357 -17.21 -12.44 1.74
C VAL A 357 -18.22 -11.32 1.47
N VAL A 358 -18.98 -11.40 0.37
CA VAL A 358 -20.07 -10.46 0.06
C VAL A 358 -21.14 -10.51 1.14
N LYS A 359 -21.57 -11.72 1.56
CA LYS A 359 -22.54 -11.88 2.64
C LYS A 359 -22.04 -11.33 3.96
N ALA A 360 -20.76 -11.54 4.31
CA ALA A 360 -20.15 -10.97 5.50
C ALA A 360 -20.14 -9.43 5.43
N THR A 361 -19.79 -8.87 4.28
CA THR A 361 -19.80 -7.40 4.05
C THR A 361 -21.19 -6.82 4.29
N ALA A 362 -22.23 -7.46 3.75
CA ALA A 362 -23.62 -7.04 3.96
C ALA A 362 -24.04 -7.06 5.45
N ASN A 363 -23.38 -7.89 6.27
CA ASN A 363 -23.58 -7.97 7.72
C ASN A 363 -22.68 -7.01 8.53
N GLY A 364 -21.96 -6.10 7.87
CA GLY A 364 -21.13 -5.07 8.51
C GLY A 364 -19.65 -5.44 8.68
N THR A 365 -19.19 -6.57 8.13
CA THR A 365 -17.76 -6.91 8.09
C THR A 365 -17.02 -5.98 7.13
N ILE A 366 -15.86 -5.45 7.54
CA ILE A 366 -14.99 -4.69 6.65
C ILE A 366 -14.23 -5.67 5.76
N THR A 367 -14.40 -5.57 4.44
CA THR A 367 -13.76 -6.48 3.48
C THR A 367 -12.85 -5.73 2.51
N ILE A 368 -11.59 -6.14 2.47
CA ILE A 368 -10.54 -5.54 1.64
C ILE A 368 -10.04 -6.60 0.67
N ILE A 369 -10.34 -6.39 -0.61
CA ILE A 369 -9.86 -7.23 -1.70
C ILE A 369 -8.55 -6.65 -2.22
N GLY A 370 -7.50 -7.47 -2.24
CA GLY A 370 -6.19 -7.12 -2.77
C GLY A 370 -5.68 -8.14 -3.78
N GLY A 371 -4.76 -7.70 -4.64
CA GLY A 371 -4.19 -8.53 -5.70
C GLY A 371 -5.00 -8.49 -7.01
N GLY A 372 -4.29 -8.59 -8.14
CA GLY A 372 -4.89 -8.46 -9.47
C GLY A 372 -5.92 -9.55 -9.78
N ASP A 373 -5.63 -10.79 -9.43
CA ASP A 373 -6.51 -11.93 -9.75
C ASP A 373 -7.80 -11.89 -8.94
N THR A 374 -7.73 -11.55 -7.65
CA THR A 374 -8.93 -11.43 -6.80
C THR A 374 -9.79 -10.23 -7.20
N ALA A 375 -9.17 -9.11 -7.62
CA ALA A 375 -9.91 -7.99 -8.20
C ALA A 375 -10.60 -8.39 -9.52
N THR A 376 -9.94 -9.18 -10.36
CA THR A 376 -10.52 -9.76 -11.59
C THR A 376 -11.70 -10.68 -11.27
N CYS A 377 -11.62 -11.46 -10.18
CA CYS A 377 -12.75 -12.26 -9.70
C CYS A 377 -13.96 -11.39 -9.33
N CYS A 378 -13.74 -10.26 -8.64
CA CYS A 378 -14.84 -9.34 -8.33
C CYS A 378 -15.52 -8.84 -9.60
N ALA A 379 -14.72 -8.40 -10.58
CA ALA A 379 -15.23 -7.91 -11.86
C ALA A 379 -15.95 -8.98 -12.68
N LYS A 380 -15.43 -10.21 -12.67
CA LYS A 380 -16.07 -11.36 -13.35
C LYS A 380 -17.48 -11.63 -12.82
N TRP A 381 -17.70 -11.44 -11.52
CA TRP A 381 -18.97 -11.76 -10.85
C TRP A 381 -19.80 -10.54 -10.44
N GLY A 382 -19.39 -9.32 -10.81
CA GLY A 382 -20.09 -8.08 -10.49
C GLY A 382 -20.28 -7.90 -8.99
N THR A 383 -19.19 -7.98 -8.23
CA THR A 383 -19.18 -7.86 -6.76
C THR A 383 -18.33 -6.71 -6.25
N GLU A 384 -17.78 -5.86 -7.11
CA GLU A 384 -16.93 -4.73 -6.73
C GLU A 384 -17.65 -3.73 -5.82
N ASP A 385 -18.94 -3.53 -6.03
CA ASP A 385 -19.83 -2.66 -5.24
C ASP A 385 -20.38 -3.36 -3.98
N LYS A 386 -20.16 -4.67 -3.85
CA LYS A 386 -20.67 -5.51 -2.75
C LYS A 386 -19.63 -5.82 -1.67
N VAL A 387 -18.39 -5.40 -1.87
CA VAL A 387 -17.29 -5.48 -0.88
C VAL A 387 -16.94 -4.07 -0.40
N SER A 388 -16.30 -3.93 0.77
CA SER A 388 -16.02 -2.59 1.30
C SER A 388 -14.98 -1.84 0.48
N HIS A 389 -13.95 -2.55 0.01
CA HIS A 389 -12.88 -1.95 -0.80
C HIS A 389 -12.22 -2.98 -1.72
N VAL A 390 -12.17 -2.66 -3.01
CA VAL A 390 -11.30 -3.34 -3.99
C VAL A 390 -10.09 -2.46 -4.24
N SER A 391 -8.92 -2.91 -3.78
CA SER A 391 -7.68 -2.15 -3.96
C SER A 391 -7.22 -2.18 -5.41
N THR A 392 -6.83 -1.01 -5.92
CA THR A 392 -6.17 -0.86 -7.23
C THR A 392 -4.64 -0.80 -7.11
N GLY A 393 -4.11 -0.95 -5.89
CA GLY A 393 -2.69 -0.80 -5.58
C GLY A 393 -1.77 -1.91 -6.11
N GLY A 394 -2.30 -3.09 -6.43
CA GLY A 394 -1.50 -4.22 -6.90
C GLY A 394 -0.32 -4.51 -5.96
N GLY A 395 0.92 -4.39 -6.48
CA GLY A 395 2.15 -4.55 -5.70
C GLY A 395 2.28 -3.57 -4.53
N ALA A 396 1.76 -2.34 -4.63
CA ALA A 396 1.80 -1.39 -3.52
C ALA A 396 0.98 -1.87 -2.31
N SER A 397 -0.17 -2.50 -2.56
CA SER A 397 -0.98 -3.10 -1.50
C SER A 397 -0.31 -4.30 -0.88
N LEU A 398 0.36 -5.11 -1.70
CA LEU A 398 1.09 -6.27 -1.23
C LEU A 398 2.22 -5.84 -0.29
N GLU A 399 3.08 -4.91 -0.71
CA GLU A 399 4.17 -4.39 0.11
C GLU A 399 3.66 -3.75 1.42
N LEU A 400 2.55 -3.00 1.35
CA LEU A 400 1.92 -2.44 2.55
C LEU A 400 1.42 -3.54 3.50
N LEU A 401 0.81 -4.61 2.98
CA LEU A 401 0.39 -5.77 3.75
C LEU A 401 1.56 -6.64 4.23
N GLU A 402 2.72 -6.55 3.61
CA GLU A 402 4.00 -7.14 4.06
C GLU A 402 4.66 -6.32 5.17
N GLY A 403 4.12 -5.14 5.48
CA GLY A 403 4.66 -4.25 6.51
C GLY A 403 5.81 -3.39 6.01
N ILE A 404 6.08 -3.39 4.70
CA ILE A 404 7.03 -2.48 4.08
C ILE A 404 6.42 -1.09 4.10
N PRO A 405 7.07 -0.09 4.75
CA PRO A 405 6.59 1.28 4.68
C PRO A 405 6.56 1.72 3.22
N LEU A 406 5.41 2.21 2.75
CA LEU A 406 5.32 2.84 1.45
C LEU A 406 6.28 4.03 1.46
N ALA A 407 7.42 3.89 0.78
CA ALA A 407 8.58 4.76 0.91
C ALA A 407 8.22 6.26 0.82
N LYS A 408 7.12 6.60 0.13
CA LYS A 408 6.77 7.97 -0.27
C LYS A 408 5.32 8.41 -0.02
N ALA A 409 4.39 7.53 0.37
CA ALA A 409 3.10 7.96 0.93
C ALA A 409 3.29 8.72 2.27
N ALA A 410 4.44 8.50 2.93
CA ALA A 410 4.80 9.13 4.18
C ALA A 410 5.10 10.65 4.10
N ARG A 411 5.39 11.22 2.91
CA ARG A 411 5.84 12.62 2.74
C ARG A 411 4.71 13.65 2.54
N GLY A 412 3.45 13.32 2.82
CA GLY A 412 2.40 14.32 2.94
C GLY A 412 2.74 15.30 4.07
N SER A 413 2.56 16.60 3.84
CA SER A 413 2.79 17.63 4.86
C SER A 413 1.86 17.31 6.05
N TYR A 414 2.41 17.03 7.23
CA TYR A 414 1.59 16.91 8.45
C TYR A 414 0.82 18.22 8.62
N GLY A 415 -0.51 18.16 8.66
CA GLY A 415 -1.36 19.33 8.77
C GLY A 415 -1.02 20.13 10.02
N LYS A 416 -0.32 21.26 9.87
CA LYS A 416 -0.23 22.26 10.92
C LYS A 416 -1.52 23.09 10.87
N GLY A 417 -2.50 22.72 11.70
CA GLY A 417 -3.63 23.60 12.00
C GLY A 417 -3.17 24.83 12.79
N PRO A 418 -3.92 25.96 12.75
CA PRO A 418 -3.53 27.19 13.41
C PRO A 418 -3.71 27.05 14.93
N ILE A 419 -2.61 27.14 15.68
CA ILE A 419 -2.66 27.31 17.13
C ILE A 419 -3.01 28.76 17.39
N TRP A 420 -4.28 29.03 17.68
CA TRP A 420 -4.72 30.30 18.25
C TRP A 420 -4.19 30.42 19.68
N THR A 421 -3.16 31.23 19.88
CA THR A 421 -2.68 31.59 21.21
C THR A 421 -3.54 32.72 21.78
N TYR A 422 -4.35 32.42 22.81
CA TYR A 422 -4.84 33.44 23.74
C TYR A 422 -3.81 33.63 24.87
N PRO A 423 -3.54 34.87 25.33
CA PRO A 423 -2.61 35.12 26.42
C PRO A 423 -3.33 34.87 27.76
N LEU A 424 -2.78 34.02 28.61
CA LEU A 424 -3.17 33.91 30.02
C LEU A 424 -2.02 34.39 30.89
N THR A 425 -2.37 35.43 31.66
CA THR A 425 -1.62 36.13 32.69
C THR A 425 -1.34 35.25 33.93
N GLU A 426 -0.35 35.72 34.69
CA GLU A 426 0.21 35.24 35.96
C GLU A 426 -0.74 34.53 36.94
N VAL A 427 -0.26 33.44 37.55
CA VAL A 427 -0.56 33.08 38.96
C VAL A 427 0.66 32.42 39.60
N THR A 428 0.95 32.91 40.81
CA THR A 428 2.04 32.64 41.75
C THR A 428 1.88 31.35 42.58
N ASP A 429 3.04 30.76 42.89
CA ASP A 429 3.51 30.08 44.12
C ASP A 429 2.57 29.24 45.02
N CYS A 430 3.02 28.02 45.35
CA CYS A 430 2.93 27.37 46.67
C CYS A 430 3.57 25.96 46.65
N GLY A 431 4.41 25.64 47.64
CA GLY A 431 5.19 24.40 47.71
C GLY A 431 4.64 23.28 48.59
N VAL A 432 5.52 22.28 48.84
CA VAL A 432 5.70 21.40 50.03
C VAL A 432 5.86 19.89 49.72
N LYS A 433 7.06 19.38 50.10
CA LYS A 433 7.49 18.09 50.72
C LYS A 433 6.83 16.73 50.39
N GLY A 434 7.69 15.73 50.10
CA GLY A 434 7.73 14.48 50.91
C GLY A 434 7.69 13.11 50.20
N ASN A 435 8.79 12.36 50.39
CA ASN A 435 8.94 10.89 50.50
C ASN A 435 8.99 9.92 49.29
N ARG A 436 9.95 8.99 49.45
CA ARG A 436 10.42 7.91 48.56
C ARG A 436 9.54 6.66 48.66
N HIS A 437 9.40 5.92 47.55
CA HIS A 437 9.41 4.46 47.54
C HIS A 437 9.90 3.88 46.18
N LEU A 438 10.61 2.75 46.29
CA LEU A 438 11.31 1.98 45.26
C LEU A 438 10.38 1.37 44.20
N LEU A 439 10.84 1.23 42.94
CA LEU A 439 10.50 0.11 42.04
C LEU A 439 11.65 -0.21 41.04
N ARG A 440 11.83 -1.51 40.78
CA ARG A 440 12.85 -2.22 39.96
C ARG A 440 12.76 -1.95 38.43
N PRO A 441 13.81 -2.28 37.63
CA PRO A 441 13.96 -1.84 36.24
C PRO A 441 13.24 -2.75 35.22
N LEU A 442 12.64 -2.13 34.19
CA LEU A 442 12.19 -2.76 32.95
C LEU A 442 13.09 -2.28 31.79
N ALA A 443 13.33 -3.18 30.83
CA ALA A 443 14.34 -3.24 29.76
C ALA A 443 14.41 -2.04 28.74
N PRO A 444 15.43 -1.97 27.86
CA PRO A 444 15.99 -0.73 27.33
C PRO A 444 15.25 -0.16 26.11
N THR A 445 15.22 1.17 26.01
CA THR A 445 14.73 1.95 24.87
C THR A 445 15.91 2.41 24.01
N CYS A 446 15.97 2.00 22.75
CA CYS A 446 17.03 2.39 21.82
C CYS A 446 17.00 3.90 21.52
N ILE A 447 18.15 4.56 21.63
CA ILE A 447 18.37 5.92 21.13
C ILE A 447 19.12 5.81 19.78
N HIS A 448 18.59 6.44 18.73
CA HIS A 448 19.30 6.53 17.44
C HIS A 448 19.96 7.91 17.30
N ILE A 449 21.30 7.91 17.25
CA ILE A 449 22.12 9.09 17.02
C ILE A 449 22.60 9.04 15.56
N PHE A 450 22.33 10.10 14.80
CA PHE A 450 22.83 10.26 13.43
C PHE A 450 23.96 11.29 13.40
N CYS A 451 25.15 10.83 13.04
CA CYS A 451 26.33 11.66 12.80
C CYS A 451 26.58 11.83 11.30
N ASN A 452 27.17 12.97 10.93
CA ASN A 452 27.66 13.21 9.57
C ASN A 452 29.03 12.53 9.40
N GLU A 453 29.24 11.75 8.33
CA GLU A 453 30.44 10.91 8.14
C GLU A 453 31.73 11.71 7.87
N GLU A 454 31.66 12.99 7.55
CA GLU A 454 32.84 13.80 7.22
C GLU A 454 33.40 14.62 8.40
N ASP A 455 32.64 14.84 9.47
CA ASP A 455 33.00 15.80 10.52
C ASP A 455 32.49 15.49 11.95
N GLU A 456 31.95 14.28 12.19
CA GLU A 456 31.54 13.75 13.52
C GLU A 456 30.59 14.66 14.33
N THR A 457 29.93 15.63 13.69
CA THR A 457 28.96 16.49 14.37
C THR A 457 27.59 15.80 14.44
N PRO A 458 26.93 15.76 15.63
CA PRO A 458 25.63 15.13 15.77
C PRO A 458 24.55 16.03 15.15
N MET A 459 23.90 15.55 14.08
CA MET A 459 22.89 16.35 13.37
C MET A 459 21.51 16.24 14.03
N HIS A 460 21.12 15.09 14.57
CA HIS A 460 19.80 14.92 15.20
C HIS A 460 19.77 13.78 16.24
N ILE A 461 19.12 14.06 17.38
CA ILE A 461 18.70 13.04 18.36
C ILE A 461 17.18 12.90 18.22
N LEU A 462 16.71 11.74 17.77
CA LEU A 462 15.30 11.38 17.75
C LEU A 462 14.99 10.55 19.00
N CYS A 463 14.21 11.10 19.91
CA CYS A 463 13.64 10.36 21.04
C CYS A 463 12.13 10.20 20.79
N GLU A 464 11.68 8.99 20.49
CA GLU A 464 10.24 8.69 20.46
C GLU A 464 9.70 8.64 21.90
N CYS A 465 9.11 9.73 22.37
CA CYS A 465 8.48 9.78 23.70
C CYS A 465 7.26 10.70 23.78
N GLU A 466 6.24 10.52 22.91
CA GLU A 466 4.91 11.11 23.17
C GLU A 466 4.06 10.23 24.10
N ALA A 467 4.26 8.91 24.10
CA ALA A 467 3.42 7.98 24.88
C ALA A 467 3.70 7.98 26.41
N ILE A 468 4.84 8.52 26.86
CA ILE A 468 5.22 8.52 28.28
C ILE A 468 4.78 9.80 28.99
N ILE A 469 4.68 10.94 28.29
CA ILE A 469 4.36 12.24 28.88
C ILE A 469 2.94 12.27 29.47
N HIS A 470 1.97 11.63 28.79
CA HIS A 470 0.58 11.55 29.31
C HIS A 470 0.40 10.55 30.46
N LYS A 471 1.17 9.45 30.50
CA LYS A 471 1.06 8.46 31.59
C LYS A 471 1.83 8.87 32.85
N ARG A 472 2.93 9.64 32.73
CA ARG A 472 3.70 10.14 33.88
C ARG A 472 3.09 11.38 34.55
N ASN A 473 2.35 12.21 33.83
CA ASN A 473 1.66 13.37 34.41
C ASN A 473 0.57 13.02 35.43
N ARG A 474 0.15 11.74 35.51
CA ARG A 474 -0.82 11.26 36.50
C ARG A 474 -0.19 10.68 37.78
N ILE A 475 1.13 10.49 37.82
CA ILE A 475 1.80 9.71 38.89
C ILE A 475 2.82 10.54 39.69
N LEU A 476 3.24 11.73 39.23
CA LEU A 476 4.16 12.59 39.98
C LEU A 476 3.44 13.84 40.47
N GLY A 477 3.18 13.89 41.77
CA GLY A 477 2.59 15.05 42.44
C GLY A 477 3.43 16.31 42.20
N GLY A 478 2.80 17.31 41.57
CA GLY A 478 3.12 18.73 41.76
C GLY A 478 4.35 19.34 41.07
N TYR A 479 5.20 18.58 40.37
CA TYR A 479 6.38 19.16 39.69
C TYR A 479 6.19 19.28 38.18
N LYS A 480 6.14 20.52 37.66
CA LYS A 480 6.27 20.81 36.23
C LYS A 480 7.72 20.60 35.79
N LEU A 481 8.00 19.57 35.01
CA LEU A 481 9.25 19.48 34.24
C LEU A 481 9.11 20.37 33.00
N ALA A 482 9.96 21.39 32.88
CA ALA A 482 10.09 22.17 31.65
C ALA A 482 10.84 21.33 30.59
N PRO A 483 10.43 21.37 29.32
CA PRO A 483 11.18 20.72 28.25
C PRO A 483 12.57 21.36 28.14
N ILE A 484 13.63 20.55 28.24
CA ILE A 484 15.01 20.99 28.01
C ILE A 484 15.27 20.93 26.50
N ASP A 485 15.54 22.07 25.88
CA ASP A 485 16.01 22.11 24.49
C ASP A 485 17.48 21.70 24.46
N VAL A 486 17.74 20.46 24.07
CA VAL A 486 19.09 19.89 24.04
C VAL A 486 20.00 20.61 23.03
N ARG A 487 19.42 21.34 22.08
CA ARG A 487 20.14 22.15 21.07
C ARG A 487 20.85 23.37 21.66
N SER A 488 20.51 23.79 22.87
CA SER A 488 21.13 24.95 23.52
C SER A 488 22.24 24.57 24.52
N LEU A 489 22.61 23.29 24.62
CA LEU A 489 23.62 22.83 25.58
C LEU A 489 25.00 22.68 24.91
N PRO A 490 26.09 23.16 25.56
CA PRO A 490 27.43 22.93 25.06
C PRO A 490 27.76 21.42 25.04
N PRO A 491 28.49 20.91 24.03
CA PRO A 491 28.73 19.48 23.81
C PRO A 491 29.23 18.71 25.06
N GLY A 492 30.10 19.35 25.86
CA GLY A 492 30.64 18.76 27.09
C GLY A 492 29.61 18.48 28.20
N LYS A 493 28.46 19.18 28.20
CA LYS A 493 27.37 18.92 29.16
C LYS A 493 26.49 17.75 28.74
N ILE A 494 26.34 17.51 27.44
CA ILE A 494 25.56 16.40 26.89
C ILE A 494 26.27 15.07 27.20
N ILE A 495 27.59 15.01 27.00
CA ILE A 495 28.39 13.83 27.32
C ILE A 495 28.31 13.49 28.81
N ARG A 496 28.40 14.50 29.68
CA ARG A 496 28.27 14.28 31.13
C ARG A 496 26.87 13.79 31.52
N PHE A 497 25.83 14.31 30.87
CA PHE A 497 24.45 13.87 31.09
C PHE A 497 24.21 12.41 30.65
N ILE A 498 24.83 11.98 29.56
CA ILE A 498 24.77 10.57 29.09
C ILE A 498 25.52 9.64 30.05
N LYS A 499 26.68 10.08 30.58
CA LYS A 499 27.44 9.34 31.60
C LYS A 499 26.68 9.22 32.92
N ASP A 500 26.05 10.30 33.37
CA ASP A 500 25.25 10.30 34.60
C ASP A 500 23.99 9.39 34.49
N LEU A 501 23.56 9.07 33.27
CA LEU A 501 22.47 8.12 32.96
C LEU A 501 22.94 6.68 32.70
N GLY A 502 24.26 6.42 32.65
CA GLY A 502 24.82 5.08 32.47
C GLY A 502 24.62 4.48 31.07
N LEU A 503 24.37 5.31 30.04
CA LEU A 503 24.06 4.88 28.66
C LEU A 503 25.29 4.85 27.75
N GLU A 504 26.48 4.60 28.32
CA GLU A 504 27.77 4.71 27.62
C GLU A 504 27.94 3.69 26.49
N SER A 505 27.17 2.61 26.47
CA SER A 505 27.21 1.56 25.45
C SER A 505 26.34 1.84 24.21
N GLU A 506 25.60 2.96 24.19
CA GLU A 506 24.73 3.36 23.06
C GLU A 506 25.23 4.61 22.32
N ILE A 507 26.44 5.09 22.67
CA ILE A 507 27.22 6.04 21.84
C ILE A 507 28.04 5.21 20.85
#